data_AF-A0A495YG26-F1
#
_entry.id   AF-A0A495YG26-F1
#
_cell.length_a   1.000
_cell.length_b   1.000
_cell.length_c   1.000
_cell.angle_alpha   90.00
_cell.angle_beta   90.00
_cell.angle_gamma   90.00
#
_symmetry.space_group_name_H-M   'P 1'
#
loop_
_entity.id
_entity.type
_entity.pdbx_description
1 polymer ?
#
loop_
_entity_poly.entity_id
_entity_poly.type
_entity_poly.pdbx_seq_one_letter_code
_entity_poly.pdbx_strand_id
1 'polypeptide(L)'
;MDNVPLFSEVFPHLLTMLRKQLSKEEHRWMLNMLDAYISNSSRRGSAVLWERRSDTRGTNTELRSRQKTRNSAVTNMLAQTGETVPVRRTPAGRQKFAISADNLKRLRNTQRSLVPLKTAVRYAGMSTRRIQALAKAGLLASHETRIDTRSVDRFLNDITAVCARDGPAIEDPISLAEALRLYVPVDASAAFFNHLANGAMRLAVDRGKQPTLRNIFANRDDVISAAQIPVESDSPISIVEAARRLGIKQEVMYHLVNIGLVKTRTAKLRRRAAQAIDVDELKKFVEQFQPLRTVASAIGISAREAPGWARQHGIEIVTGPSVDGGRQYWIRRQATADISRSAGSEA
;
A
#
# COMPACT_ATOMS: atom_id res chain seq x y z
N MET A 1 -6.48 32.56 2.91
CA MET A 1 -7.61 32.10 3.74
C MET A 1 -8.47 33.31 3.99
N ASP A 2 -9.58 33.40 3.28
CA ASP A 2 -10.41 34.60 3.29
C ASP A 2 -11.26 34.60 4.56
N ASN A 3 -11.17 35.69 5.33
CA ASN A 3 -11.93 35.87 6.54
C ASN A 3 -13.41 36.05 6.16
N VAL A 4 -14.23 35.07 6.49
CA VAL A 4 -15.64 35.05 6.10
C VAL A 4 -16.40 36.16 6.83
N PRO A 5 -17.09 37.07 6.13
CA PRO A 5 -17.83 38.16 6.76
C PRO A 5 -19.09 37.64 7.47
N LEU A 6 -19.51 38.33 8.52
CA LEU A 6 -20.83 38.09 9.10
C LEU A 6 -21.91 38.63 8.19
N PHE A 7 -23.07 37.98 8.24
CA PHE A 7 -24.27 38.55 7.66
C PHE A 7 -24.60 39.94 8.19
N SER A 8 -24.26 40.25 9.45
CA SER A 8 -24.42 41.59 10.00
C SER A 8 -23.52 42.65 9.39
N GLU A 9 -22.37 42.23 8.85
CA GLU A 9 -21.42 43.11 8.18
C GLU A 9 -21.85 43.31 6.72
N VAL A 10 -22.43 42.28 6.08
CA VAL A 10 -22.89 42.35 4.69
C VAL A 10 -24.27 43.01 4.57
N PHE A 11 -25.19 42.78 5.51
CA PHE A 11 -26.58 43.25 5.49
C PHE A 11 -27.05 43.82 6.84
N PRO A 12 -26.48 44.95 7.31
CA PRO A 12 -26.77 45.51 8.64
C PRO A 12 -28.23 45.95 8.81
N HIS A 13 -28.83 46.53 7.77
CA HIS A 13 -30.21 47.01 7.81
C HIS A 13 -31.22 45.85 7.83
N LEU A 14 -30.95 44.78 7.10
CA LEU A 14 -31.80 43.59 7.05
C LEU A 14 -31.90 42.89 8.40
N LEU A 15 -30.82 42.87 9.18
CA LEU A 15 -30.85 42.38 10.56
C LEU A 15 -31.72 43.22 11.49
N THR A 16 -31.70 44.54 11.29
CA THR A 16 -32.51 45.48 12.06
C THR A 16 -33.99 45.28 11.74
N MET A 17 -34.32 45.12 10.46
CA MET A 17 -35.67 44.77 10.00
C MET A 17 -36.16 43.47 10.63
N LEU A 18 -35.36 42.39 10.52
CA LEU A 18 -35.68 41.07 11.07
C LEU A 18 -35.99 41.09 12.57
N ARG A 19 -35.29 41.94 13.34
CA ARG A 19 -35.46 41.98 14.80
C ARG A 19 -36.62 42.82 15.28
N LYS A 20 -37.02 43.86 14.54
CA LYS A 20 -37.86 44.93 15.08
C LYS A 20 -39.07 45.32 14.22
N GLN A 21 -39.10 44.94 12.94
CA GLN A 21 -40.03 45.55 11.98
C GLN A 21 -40.91 44.55 11.23
N LEU A 22 -40.66 43.24 11.35
CA LEU A 22 -41.45 42.21 10.66
C LEU A 22 -42.48 41.57 11.58
N SER A 23 -43.66 41.25 11.04
CA SER A 23 -44.62 40.37 11.69
C SER A 23 -44.07 38.94 11.81
N LYS A 24 -44.72 38.07 12.61
CA LYS A 24 -44.25 36.69 12.83
C LYS A 24 -44.19 35.86 11.53
N GLU A 25 -45.12 36.08 10.61
CA GLU A 25 -45.23 35.35 9.35
C GLU A 25 -44.18 35.82 8.35
N GLU A 26 -44.03 37.13 8.19
CA GLU A 26 -42.98 37.74 7.36
C GLU A 26 -41.59 37.39 7.88
N HIS A 27 -41.40 37.38 9.21
CA HIS A 27 -40.16 36.97 9.83
C HIS A 27 -39.83 35.50 9.52
N ARG A 28 -40.81 34.60 9.57
CA ARG A 28 -40.61 33.18 9.22
C ARG A 28 -40.29 32.99 7.73
N TRP A 29 -41.02 33.68 6.86
CA TRP A 29 -40.78 33.64 5.41
C TRP A 29 -39.38 34.16 5.06
N MET A 30 -38.99 35.30 5.62
CA MET A 30 -37.68 35.91 5.40
C MET A 30 -36.54 35.00 5.91
N LEU A 31 -36.71 34.35 7.06
CA LEU A 31 -35.73 33.38 7.57
C LEU A 31 -35.55 32.18 6.63
N ASN A 32 -36.63 31.66 6.02
CA ASN A 32 -36.54 30.58 5.05
C ASN A 32 -35.79 31.02 3.77
N MET A 33 -36.07 32.23 3.28
CA MET A 33 -35.35 32.85 2.16
C MET A 33 -33.85 33.02 2.46
N LEU A 34 -33.51 33.44 3.68
CA LEU A 34 -32.13 33.60 4.12
C LEU A 34 -31.40 32.27 4.27
N ASP A 35 -32.06 31.25 4.82
CA ASP A 35 -31.50 29.89 4.89
C ASP A 35 -31.21 29.34 3.48
N ALA A 36 -32.07 29.62 2.49
CA ALA A 36 -31.85 29.28 1.09
C ALA A 36 -30.69 30.08 0.47
N TYR A 37 -30.61 31.39 0.71
CA TYR A 37 -29.52 32.25 0.24
C TYR A 37 -28.16 31.79 0.78
N ILE A 38 -28.06 31.54 2.09
CA ILE A 38 -26.82 31.09 2.75
C ILE A 38 -26.38 29.72 2.22
N SER A 39 -27.35 28.81 1.98
CA SER A 39 -27.08 27.50 1.40
C SER A 39 -26.53 27.61 -0.02
N ASN A 40 -27.03 28.54 -0.83
CA ASN A 40 -26.57 28.77 -2.19
C ASN A 40 -25.22 29.51 -2.24
N SER A 41 -25.03 30.52 -1.39
CA SER A 41 -23.78 31.30 -1.31
C SER A 41 -22.60 30.47 -0.84
N SER A 42 -22.84 29.52 0.08
CA SER A 42 -21.84 28.54 0.53
C SER A 42 -21.38 27.60 -0.59
N ARG A 43 -22.27 27.26 -1.55
CA ARG A 43 -21.92 26.41 -2.70
C ARG A 43 -21.15 27.16 -3.79
N ARG A 44 -21.34 28.47 -3.90
CA ARG A 44 -20.67 29.33 -4.91
C ARG A 44 -19.38 30.00 -4.42
N GLY A 45 -18.93 29.69 -3.19
CA GLY A 45 -17.67 30.22 -2.63
C GLY A 45 -17.77 31.58 -1.94
N SER A 46 -18.94 32.23 -1.94
CA SER A 46 -19.20 33.51 -1.24
C SER A 46 -19.88 33.27 0.11
N ALA A 47 -19.28 32.41 0.94
CA ALA A 47 -19.87 32.05 2.22
C ALA A 47 -20.10 33.30 3.09
N VAL A 48 -21.27 33.38 3.75
CA VAL A 48 -21.61 34.43 4.72
C VAL A 48 -22.04 33.75 6.00
N LEU A 49 -21.47 34.16 7.13
CA LEU A 49 -21.79 33.56 8.43
C LEU A 49 -23.03 34.22 9.05
N TRP A 50 -24.09 33.43 9.25
CA TRP A 50 -25.26 33.83 10.03
C TRP A 50 -25.25 33.16 11.40
N GLU A 51 -25.22 33.97 12.46
CA GLU A 51 -25.40 33.49 13.83
C GLU A 51 -26.84 33.78 14.23
N ARG A 52 -27.73 32.79 14.10
CA ARG A 52 -29.07 32.89 14.69
C ARG A 52 -28.87 32.94 16.21
N ARG A 53 -29.00 34.13 16.80
CA ARG A 53 -29.09 34.27 18.25
C ARG A 53 -30.39 33.56 18.62
N SER A 54 -30.30 32.33 19.09
CA SER A 54 -31.46 31.58 19.54
C SER A 54 -32.06 32.35 20.71
N ASP A 55 -33.22 32.97 20.50
CA ASP A 55 -34.01 33.46 21.62
C ASP A 55 -34.19 32.29 22.58
N THR A 56 -33.75 32.50 23.82
CA THR A 56 -33.84 31.53 24.91
C THR A 56 -35.29 31.30 25.37
N ARG A 57 -36.27 31.84 24.65
CA ARG A 57 -37.71 31.72 24.92
C ARG A 57 -38.42 31.24 23.67
N GLY A 58 -38.76 29.95 23.64
CA GLY A 58 -39.71 29.40 22.68
C GLY A 58 -39.15 28.25 21.85
N THR A 59 -39.37 27.03 22.34
CA THR A 59 -39.65 25.83 21.56
C THR A 59 -38.73 25.52 20.37
N ASN A 60 -37.66 24.76 20.64
CA ASN A 60 -37.30 23.61 19.82
C ASN A 60 -36.38 22.68 20.61
N THR A 61 -36.99 21.78 21.36
CA THR A 61 -36.33 20.76 22.18
C THR A 61 -35.42 19.85 21.33
N GLU A 62 -35.68 19.73 20.03
CA GLU A 62 -34.86 18.95 19.08
C GLU A 62 -33.51 19.59 18.72
N LEU A 63 -33.35 20.91 18.84
CA LEU A 63 -32.07 21.58 18.55
C LEU A 63 -31.08 21.54 19.72
N ARG A 64 -31.55 21.24 20.94
CA ARG A 64 -30.71 21.15 22.15
C ARG A 64 -29.92 19.84 22.25
N SER A 65 -30.28 18.80 21.49
CA SER A 65 -29.54 17.53 21.43
C SER A 65 -28.31 17.57 20.51
N ARG A 66 -28.10 18.66 19.78
CA ARG A 66 -26.87 18.85 18.98
C ARG A 66 -25.69 19.06 19.92
N GLN A 67 -25.02 17.97 20.28
CA GLN A 67 -23.72 17.97 20.98
C GLN A 67 -22.83 19.05 20.38
N LYS A 68 -22.63 20.14 21.13
CA LYS A 68 -21.71 21.23 20.76
C LYS A 68 -20.32 20.61 20.60
N THR A 69 -19.92 20.38 19.36
CA THR A 69 -18.58 19.86 19.05
C THR A 69 -17.61 20.98 19.38
N ARG A 70 -16.68 20.74 20.30
CA ARG A 70 -15.69 21.74 20.71
C ARG A 70 -14.90 22.20 19.47
N ASN A 71 -14.58 23.50 19.39
CA ASN A 71 -13.81 24.05 18.26
C ASN A 71 -12.51 23.29 18.01
N SER A 72 -11.81 22.86 19.07
CA SER A 72 -10.60 22.04 18.95
C SER A 72 -10.83 20.69 18.27
N ALA A 73 -11.98 20.05 18.51
CA ALA A 73 -12.32 18.79 17.86
C ALA A 73 -12.57 18.99 16.35
N VAL A 74 -13.18 20.11 15.96
CA VAL A 74 -13.38 20.48 14.56
C VAL A 74 -12.05 20.81 13.89
N THR A 75 -11.19 21.62 14.52
CA THR A 75 -9.83 21.89 14.03
C THR A 75 -9.05 20.60 13.80
N ASN A 76 -9.11 19.66 14.75
CA ASN A 76 -8.45 18.36 14.65
C ASN A 76 -9.06 17.50 13.52
N MET A 77 -10.39 17.51 13.33
CA MET A 77 -11.03 16.82 12.21
C MET A 77 -10.55 17.36 10.87
N LEU A 78 -10.53 18.69 10.71
CA LEU A 78 -10.09 19.33 9.46
C LEU A 78 -8.61 19.05 9.19
N ALA A 79 -7.75 19.17 10.20
CA ALA A 79 -6.33 18.83 10.09
C ALA A 79 -6.11 17.35 9.71
N GLN A 80 -6.89 16.43 10.28
CA GLN A 80 -6.75 15.00 10.00
C GLN A 80 -7.33 14.58 8.65
N THR A 81 -8.33 15.28 8.14
CA THR A 81 -9.03 14.93 6.90
C THR A 81 -8.53 15.70 5.69
N GLY A 82 -7.82 16.82 5.90
CA GLY A 82 -7.39 17.73 4.84
C GLY A 82 -8.52 18.58 4.25
N GLU A 83 -9.74 18.47 4.78
CA GLU A 83 -10.89 19.25 4.31
C GLU A 83 -10.76 20.72 4.74
N THR A 84 -11.02 21.63 3.80
CA THR A 84 -11.07 23.07 4.07
C THR A 84 -12.50 23.52 4.27
N VAL A 85 -12.75 24.25 5.34
CA VAL A 85 -14.06 24.88 5.59
C VAL A 85 -13.88 26.39 5.76
N PRO A 86 -14.92 27.20 5.48
CA PRO A 86 -14.85 28.63 5.71
C PRO A 86 -14.63 28.93 7.21
N VAL A 87 -13.62 29.75 7.52
CA VAL A 87 -13.23 30.12 8.88
C VAL A 87 -13.35 31.63 9.06
N ARG A 88 -13.93 32.05 10.19
CA ARG A 88 -13.85 33.44 10.65
C ARG A 88 -12.99 33.55 11.88
N ARG A 89 -12.13 34.57 11.91
CA ARG A 89 -11.38 34.95 13.11
C ARG A 89 -12.09 36.12 13.79
N THR A 90 -12.45 35.92 15.05
CA THR A 90 -12.96 37.01 15.89
C THR A 90 -11.83 37.98 16.25
N PRO A 91 -12.13 39.24 16.63
CA PRO A 91 -11.11 40.19 17.09
C PRO A 91 -10.26 39.67 18.27
N ALA A 92 -10.85 38.82 19.12
CA ALA A 92 -10.16 38.14 20.22
C ALA A 92 -9.35 36.89 19.79
N GLY A 93 -9.09 36.71 18.50
CA GLY A 93 -8.30 35.60 17.94
C GLY A 93 -9.01 34.25 17.83
N ARG A 94 -10.24 34.10 18.37
CA ARG A 94 -10.98 32.83 18.30
C ARG A 94 -11.42 32.52 16.87
N GLN A 95 -11.28 31.25 16.48
CA GLN A 95 -11.78 30.73 15.20
C GLN A 95 -13.23 30.25 15.33
N LYS A 96 -14.07 30.61 14.36
CA LYS A 96 -15.42 30.06 14.15
C LYS A 96 -15.47 29.37 12.78
N PHE A 97 -15.98 28.14 12.74
CA PHE A 97 -16.07 27.33 11.52
C PHE A 97 -17.50 27.34 10.97
N ALA A 98 -17.65 27.57 9.67
CA ALA A 98 -18.92 27.45 8.96
C ALA A 98 -19.06 26.03 8.37
N ILE A 99 -19.77 25.14 9.05
CA ILE A 99 -19.91 23.74 8.61
C ILE A 99 -21.38 23.35 8.64
N SER A 100 -21.91 22.86 7.51
CA SER A 100 -23.25 22.29 7.45
C SER A 100 -23.34 20.99 8.27
N ALA A 101 -24.54 20.59 8.68
CA ALA A 101 -24.74 19.31 9.38
C ALA A 101 -24.26 18.12 8.55
N ASP A 102 -24.47 18.15 7.23
CA ASP A 102 -24.03 17.08 6.32
C ASP A 102 -22.51 17.02 6.19
N ASN A 103 -21.84 18.18 6.05
CA ASN A 103 -20.38 18.24 5.99
C ASN A 103 -19.77 17.79 7.32
N LEU A 104 -20.37 18.17 8.45
CA LEU A 104 -19.92 17.71 9.76
C LEU A 104 -20.07 16.18 9.92
N LYS A 105 -21.16 15.60 9.39
CA LYS A 105 -21.35 14.14 9.35
C LYS A 105 -20.31 13.46 8.46
N ARG A 106 -20.02 14.01 7.28
CA ARG A 106 -18.97 13.52 6.37
C ARG A 106 -17.60 13.57 7.03
N LEU A 107 -17.22 14.71 7.62
CA LEU A 107 -15.98 14.89 8.36
C LEU A 107 -15.81 13.85 9.47
N ARG A 108 -16.86 13.61 10.27
CA ARG A 108 -16.83 12.59 11.32
C ARG A 108 -16.66 11.19 10.76
N ASN A 109 -17.31 10.87 9.65
CA ASN A 109 -17.17 9.56 9.00
C ASN A 109 -15.76 9.35 8.44
N THR A 110 -15.20 10.35 7.76
CA THR A 110 -13.82 10.32 7.25
C THR A 110 -12.82 10.23 8.40
N GLN A 111 -13.00 11.00 9.48
CA GLN A 111 -12.12 10.91 10.65
C GLN A 111 -12.14 9.51 11.28
N ARG A 112 -13.32 8.88 11.40
CA ARG A 112 -13.47 7.54 11.98
C ARG A 112 -12.80 6.46 11.14
N SER A 113 -12.72 6.63 9.83
CA SER A 113 -12.04 5.66 8.94
C SER A 113 -10.53 5.87 8.87
N LEU A 114 -10.02 7.06 9.21
CA LEU A 114 -8.58 7.32 9.26
C LEU A 114 -7.97 6.76 10.53
N VAL A 115 -7.25 5.65 10.39
CA VAL A 115 -6.60 4.96 11.51
C VAL A 115 -5.08 5.15 11.50
N PRO A 116 -4.42 5.08 12.67
CA PRO A 116 -2.97 5.06 12.72
C PRO A 116 -2.40 3.85 11.99
N LEU A 117 -1.18 3.98 11.48
CA LEU A 117 -0.49 2.95 10.70
C LEU A 117 -0.47 1.56 11.38
N LYS A 118 -0.28 1.49 12.70
CA LYS A 118 -0.29 0.24 13.47
C LYS A 118 -1.65 -0.47 13.45
N THR A 119 -2.73 0.30 13.44
CA THR A 119 -4.09 -0.24 13.34
C THR A 119 -4.34 -0.77 11.94
N ALA A 120 -3.92 -0.03 10.89
CA ALA A 120 -4.03 -0.47 9.51
C ALA A 120 -3.26 -1.78 9.23
N VAL A 121 -2.09 -1.96 9.84
CA VAL A 121 -1.30 -3.22 9.80
C VAL A 121 -2.11 -4.41 10.31
N ARG A 122 -2.76 -4.26 11.46
CA ARG A 122 -3.60 -5.32 12.06
C ARG A 122 -4.84 -5.58 11.21
N TYR A 123 -5.43 -4.50 10.69
CA TYR A 123 -6.62 -4.54 9.87
C TYR A 123 -6.40 -5.29 8.54
N ALA A 124 -5.35 -4.92 7.81
CA ALA A 124 -5.02 -5.52 6.51
C ALA A 124 -4.28 -6.87 6.61
N GLY A 125 -3.66 -7.16 7.75
CA GLY A 125 -2.86 -8.37 7.97
C GLY A 125 -1.46 -8.34 7.35
N MET A 126 -0.88 -7.17 7.06
CA MET A 126 0.45 -7.02 6.46
C MET A 126 1.38 -6.09 7.23
N SER A 127 2.69 -6.14 6.95
CA SER A 127 3.69 -5.35 7.69
C SER A 127 3.58 -3.84 7.48
N THR A 128 4.05 -3.07 8.46
CA THR A 128 4.09 -1.58 8.42
C THR A 128 4.72 -1.04 7.14
N ARG A 129 5.83 -1.63 6.71
CA ARG A 129 6.56 -1.18 5.52
C ARG A 129 5.75 -1.37 4.24
N ARG A 130 4.95 -2.45 4.16
CA ARG A 130 4.09 -2.71 3.00
C ARG A 130 2.92 -1.74 2.95
N ILE A 131 2.26 -1.47 4.08
CA ILE A 131 1.21 -0.44 4.12
C ILE A 131 1.76 0.90 3.66
N GLN A 132 2.97 1.28 4.10
CA GLN A 132 3.62 2.52 3.64
C GLN A 132 3.96 2.48 2.14
N ALA A 133 4.48 1.36 1.64
CA ALA A 133 4.79 1.21 0.22
C ALA A 133 3.54 1.30 -0.66
N LEU A 134 2.43 0.67 -0.25
CA LEU A 134 1.15 0.73 -0.97
C LEU A 134 0.51 2.12 -0.91
N ALA A 135 0.58 2.79 0.24
CA ALA A 135 0.12 4.18 0.36
C ALA A 135 0.95 5.11 -0.54
N LYS A 136 2.29 4.95 -0.55
CA LYS A 136 3.19 5.71 -1.43
C LYS A 136 2.90 5.46 -2.91
N ALA A 137 2.52 4.23 -3.26
CA ALA A 137 2.13 3.85 -4.62
C ALA A 137 0.69 4.27 -4.99
N GLY A 138 -0.06 4.91 -4.10
CA GLY A 138 -1.44 5.33 -4.34
C GLY A 138 -2.49 4.21 -4.31
N LEU A 139 -2.09 2.98 -3.97
CA LEU A 139 -3.01 1.84 -3.86
C LEU A 139 -3.85 1.88 -2.58
N LEU A 140 -3.33 2.52 -1.53
CA LEU A 140 -4.08 2.81 -0.30
C LEU A 140 -4.17 4.32 -0.10
N ALA A 141 -5.37 4.80 0.24
CA ALA A 141 -5.55 6.20 0.57
C ALA A 141 -4.97 6.48 1.96
N SER A 142 -4.16 7.53 2.04
CA SER A 142 -3.55 7.99 3.28
C SER A 142 -3.62 9.49 3.40
N HIS A 143 -3.77 9.98 4.63
CA HIS A 143 -3.62 11.39 4.96
C HIS A 143 -2.54 11.53 6.04
N GLU A 144 -1.47 12.24 5.72
CA GLU A 144 -0.26 12.34 6.54
C GLU A 144 0.27 10.94 6.96
N THR A 145 0.09 10.58 8.24
CA THR A 145 0.57 9.33 8.85
C THR A 145 -0.55 8.31 9.08
N ARG A 146 -1.78 8.64 8.65
CA ARG A 146 -2.99 7.83 8.85
C ARG A 146 -3.43 7.20 7.55
N ILE A 147 -4.01 6.01 7.65
CA ILE A 147 -4.49 5.22 6.53
C ILE A 147 -6.00 5.18 6.59
N ASP A 148 -6.67 5.36 5.46
CA ASP A 148 -8.12 5.25 5.36
C ASP A 148 -8.51 3.77 5.22
N THR A 149 -9.18 3.21 6.24
CA THR A 149 -9.60 1.80 6.23
C THR A 149 -10.56 1.48 5.08
N ARG A 150 -11.35 2.44 4.61
CA ARG A 150 -12.25 2.24 3.46
C ARG A 150 -11.48 1.92 2.17
N SER A 151 -10.29 2.48 2.02
CA SER A 151 -9.42 2.17 0.89
C SER A 151 -8.79 0.79 1.02
N VAL A 152 -8.48 0.37 2.25
CA VAL A 152 -8.01 -0.99 2.54
C VAL A 152 -9.11 -2.01 2.26
N ASP A 153 -10.34 -1.74 2.67
CA ASP A 153 -11.50 -2.60 2.39
C ASP A 153 -11.72 -2.75 0.89
N ARG A 154 -11.74 -1.64 0.15
CA ARG A 154 -11.87 -1.65 -1.30
C ARG A 154 -10.76 -2.48 -1.94
N PHE A 155 -9.52 -2.22 -1.56
CA PHE A 155 -8.35 -2.95 -2.06
C PHE A 155 -8.44 -4.45 -1.81
N LEU A 156 -8.83 -4.87 -0.60
CA LEU A 156 -9.01 -6.30 -0.29
C LEU A 156 -10.18 -6.90 -1.05
N ASN A 157 -11.29 -6.16 -1.18
CA ASN A 157 -12.45 -6.59 -1.95
C ASN A 157 -12.12 -6.76 -3.43
N ASP A 158 -11.35 -5.84 -4.03
CA ASP A 158 -10.90 -5.90 -5.42
C ASP A 158 -10.06 -7.15 -5.65
N ILE A 159 -9.14 -7.48 -4.74
CA ILE A 159 -8.37 -8.75 -4.78
C ILE A 159 -9.31 -9.95 -4.72
N THR A 160 -10.28 -9.95 -3.79
CA THR A 160 -11.21 -11.08 -3.65
C THR A 160 -12.20 -11.22 -4.80
N ALA A 161 -12.48 -10.14 -5.53
CA ALA A 161 -13.36 -10.17 -6.70
C ALA A 161 -12.77 -11.01 -7.84
N VAL A 162 -11.44 -11.10 -7.90
CA VAL A 162 -10.68 -11.90 -8.87
C VAL A 162 -10.57 -13.38 -8.46
N CYS A 163 -10.98 -13.74 -7.23
CA CYS A 163 -10.97 -15.13 -6.78
C CYS A 163 -11.93 -16.00 -7.60
N ALA A 164 -11.40 -17.07 -8.19
CA ALA A 164 -12.21 -18.07 -8.89
C ALA A 164 -13.11 -18.80 -7.88
N ARG A 165 -14.43 -18.67 -8.05
CA ARG A 165 -15.42 -19.20 -7.10
C ARG A 165 -15.52 -20.74 -7.13
N ASP A 166 -15.23 -21.34 -8.28
CA ASP A 166 -15.39 -22.77 -8.53
C ASP A 166 -14.24 -23.29 -9.43
N GLY A 167 -13.23 -23.90 -8.83
CA GLY A 167 -12.20 -24.60 -9.59
C GLY A 167 -11.46 -25.61 -8.72
N PRO A 168 -10.53 -26.39 -9.30
CA PRO A 168 -9.79 -27.44 -8.59
C PRO A 168 -9.09 -26.90 -7.33
N ALA A 169 -8.91 -27.74 -6.32
CA ALA A 169 -8.22 -27.34 -5.09
C ALA A 169 -6.80 -26.82 -5.40
N ILE A 170 -6.36 -25.80 -4.66
CA ILE A 170 -4.96 -25.33 -4.75
C ILE A 170 -4.07 -26.43 -4.17
N GLU A 171 -3.13 -26.95 -4.95
CA GLU A 171 -2.27 -28.09 -4.57
C GLU A 171 -1.31 -27.76 -3.41
N ASP A 172 -0.57 -26.64 -3.50
CA ASP A 172 0.31 -26.14 -2.43
C ASP A 172 -0.14 -24.72 -2.01
N PRO A 173 -1.16 -24.62 -1.13
CA PRO A 173 -1.72 -23.33 -0.75
C PRO A 173 -0.81 -22.57 0.21
N ILE A 174 -0.52 -21.32 -0.12
CA ILE A 174 0.15 -20.37 0.76
C ILE A 174 -0.71 -19.12 0.94
N SER A 175 -0.79 -18.60 2.17
CA SER A 175 -1.50 -17.33 2.42
C SER A 175 -0.76 -16.15 1.77
N LEU A 176 -1.48 -15.17 1.24
CA LEU A 176 -0.87 -13.96 0.66
C LEU A 176 0.01 -13.23 1.68
N ALA A 177 -0.38 -13.22 2.96
CA ALA A 177 0.43 -12.62 4.02
C ALA A 177 1.81 -13.32 4.18
N GLU A 178 1.83 -14.65 4.07
CA GLU A 178 3.07 -15.43 4.15
C GLU A 178 3.88 -15.36 2.85
N ALA A 179 3.23 -15.47 1.70
CA ALA A 179 3.80 -15.24 0.39
C ALA A 179 4.53 -13.89 0.30
N LEU A 180 3.86 -12.81 0.72
CA LEU A 180 4.45 -11.48 0.81
C LEU A 180 5.64 -11.46 1.78
N ARG A 181 5.64 -12.25 2.85
CA ARG A 181 6.76 -12.28 3.81
C ARG A 181 7.97 -13.04 3.27
N LEU A 182 7.74 -14.10 2.50
CA LEU A 182 8.76 -15.05 2.07
C LEU A 182 9.32 -14.74 0.68
N TYR A 183 8.48 -14.32 -0.28
CA TYR A 183 8.84 -14.30 -1.69
C TYR A 183 8.83 -12.91 -2.32
N VAL A 184 7.93 -12.02 -1.88
CA VAL A 184 7.77 -10.70 -2.51
C VAL A 184 8.62 -9.65 -1.78
N PRO A 185 9.56 -8.93 -2.40
CA PRO A 185 10.24 -7.79 -1.77
C PRO A 185 9.25 -6.69 -1.35
N VAL A 186 9.64 -5.81 -0.43
CA VAL A 186 8.74 -4.70 -0.01
C VAL A 186 8.47 -3.74 -1.16
N ASP A 187 9.50 -3.39 -1.90
CA ASP A 187 9.41 -2.42 -3.01
C ASP A 187 8.62 -3.00 -4.20
N ALA A 188 8.55 -4.33 -4.29
CA ALA A 188 7.75 -5.07 -5.26
C ALA A 188 6.26 -5.15 -4.93
N SER A 189 5.83 -4.71 -3.74
CA SER A 189 4.45 -4.91 -3.29
C SER A 189 3.44 -4.37 -4.29
N ALA A 190 3.62 -3.12 -4.77
CA ALA A 190 2.67 -2.49 -5.66
C ALA A 190 2.53 -3.23 -7.00
N ALA A 191 3.67 -3.60 -7.62
CA ALA A 191 3.68 -4.37 -8.86
C ALA A 191 3.02 -5.74 -8.69
N PHE A 192 3.34 -6.44 -7.60
CA PHE A 192 2.74 -7.73 -7.25
C PHE A 192 1.21 -7.63 -7.12
N PHE A 193 0.69 -6.64 -6.40
CA PHE A 193 -0.75 -6.48 -6.24
C PHE A 193 -1.47 -6.03 -7.52
N ASN A 194 -0.83 -5.25 -8.39
CA ASN A 194 -1.39 -4.96 -9.72
C ASN A 194 -1.50 -6.24 -10.56
N HIS A 195 -0.50 -7.13 -10.47
CA HIS A 195 -0.55 -8.43 -11.13
C HIS A 195 -1.69 -9.31 -10.59
N LEU A 196 -1.90 -9.31 -9.28
CA LEU A 196 -3.04 -9.98 -8.63
C LEU A 196 -4.37 -9.44 -9.15
N ALA A 197 -4.53 -8.12 -9.21
CA ALA A 197 -5.76 -7.47 -9.67
C ALA A 197 -6.09 -7.80 -11.14
N ASN A 198 -5.08 -8.10 -11.95
CA ASN A 198 -5.25 -8.49 -13.35
C ASN A 198 -5.55 -9.99 -13.54
N GLY A 199 -5.70 -10.76 -12.46
CA GLY A 199 -6.02 -12.20 -12.55
C GLY A 199 -4.85 -13.09 -12.95
N ALA A 200 -3.61 -12.62 -12.77
CA ALA A 200 -2.42 -13.37 -13.17
C ALA A 200 -2.18 -14.65 -12.36
N MET A 201 -2.84 -14.83 -11.22
CA MET A 201 -2.81 -16.08 -10.47
C MET A 201 -4.16 -16.38 -9.84
N ARG A 202 -4.40 -17.66 -9.62
CA ARG A 202 -5.64 -18.11 -9.01
C ARG A 202 -5.60 -17.91 -7.50
N LEU A 203 -6.64 -17.28 -6.98
CA LEU A 203 -6.81 -16.99 -5.56
C LEU A 203 -8.00 -17.75 -4.98
N ALA A 204 -7.86 -18.24 -3.75
CA ALA A 204 -8.93 -18.80 -2.93
C ALA A 204 -9.06 -18.03 -1.61
N VAL A 205 -10.26 -18.00 -1.02
CA VAL A 205 -10.52 -17.29 0.24
C VAL A 205 -11.21 -18.24 1.23
N ASP A 206 -10.76 -18.24 2.48
CA ASP A 206 -11.45 -18.93 3.58
C ASP A 206 -12.83 -18.30 3.82
N ARG A 207 -13.91 -19.06 3.57
CA ARG A 207 -15.29 -18.56 3.64
C ARG A 207 -15.71 -18.35 5.10
N GLY A 208 -16.35 -17.21 5.40
CA GLY A 208 -16.96 -16.94 6.71
C GLY A 208 -16.23 -15.92 7.60
N LYS A 209 -15.12 -15.35 7.13
CA LYS A 209 -14.40 -14.26 7.83
C LYS A 209 -14.27 -13.05 6.91
N GLN A 210 -14.09 -11.87 7.52
CA GLN A 210 -13.69 -10.67 6.77
C GLN A 210 -12.39 -10.97 5.99
N PRO A 211 -12.33 -10.61 4.69
CA PRO A 211 -11.17 -10.91 3.87
C PRO A 211 -9.96 -10.15 4.41
N THR A 212 -8.92 -10.90 4.75
CA THR A 212 -7.60 -10.34 5.09
C THR A 212 -6.57 -11.11 4.29
N LEU A 213 -5.38 -10.55 4.08
CA LEU A 213 -4.32 -11.24 3.33
C LEU A 213 -3.89 -12.58 3.97
N ARG A 214 -4.22 -12.82 5.24
CA ARG A 214 -3.97 -14.09 5.93
C ARG A 214 -4.94 -15.19 5.53
N ASN A 215 -6.12 -14.81 5.05
CA ASN A 215 -7.21 -15.71 4.71
C ASN A 215 -7.41 -15.82 3.20
N ILE A 216 -6.55 -15.17 2.41
CA ILE A 216 -6.50 -15.27 0.95
C ILE A 216 -5.29 -16.13 0.61
N PHE A 217 -5.49 -17.16 -0.20
CA PHE A 217 -4.51 -18.18 -0.54
C PHE A 217 -4.26 -18.20 -2.05
N ALA A 218 -3.02 -18.51 -2.42
CA ALA A 218 -2.57 -18.71 -3.79
C ALA A 218 -1.71 -19.99 -3.86
N ASN A 219 -1.46 -20.52 -5.06
CA ASN A 219 -0.44 -21.56 -5.23
C ASN A 219 0.95 -20.94 -5.00
N ARG A 220 1.82 -21.64 -4.27
CA ARG A 220 3.20 -21.19 -4.00
C ARG A 220 3.99 -20.91 -5.28
N ASP A 221 3.89 -21.76 -6.30
CA ASP A 221 4.70 -21.63 -7.51
C ASP A 221 4.27 -20.43 -8.36
N ASP A 222 2.97 -20.14 -8.42
CA ASP A 222 2.43 -18.94 -9.06
C ASP A 222 2.93 -17.67 -8.38
N VAL A 223 2.94 -17.66 -7.05
CA VAL A 223 3.47 -16.55 -6.25
C VAL A 223 4.94 -16.34 -6.52
N ILE A 224 5.74 -17.40 -6.54
CA ILE A 224 7.19 -17.30 -6.80
C ILE A 224 7.41 -16.75 -8.21
N SER A 225 6.69 -17.25 -9.21
CA SER A 225 6.76 -16.79 -10.59
C SER A 225 6.38 -15.31 -10.72
N ALA A 226 5.29 -14.89 -10.06
CA ALA A 226 4.86 -13.49 -10.02
C ALA A 226 5.73 -12.60 -9.14
N ALA A 227 6.52 -13.15 -8.20
CA ALA A 227 7.45 -12.39 -7.36
C ALA A 227 8.80 -12.16 -8.04
N GLN A 228 9.13 -12.94 -9.08
CA GLN A 228 10.33 -12.74 -9.91
C GLN A 228 10.25 -11.51 -10.82
N ILE A 229 9.22 -10.67 -10.69
CA ILE A 229 9.16 -9.36 -11.34
C ILE A 229 10.48 -8.62 -11.04
N PRO A 230 11.23 -8.19 -12.07
CA PRO A 230 12.42 -7.39 -11.90
C PRO A 230 12.00 -6.06 -11.29
N VAL A 231 12.06 -5.98 -9.96
CA VAL A 231 11.91 -4.71 -9.28
C VAL A 231 13.26 -4.04 -9.39
N GLU A 232 13.32 -3.07 -10.28
CA GLU A 232 14.36 -2.04 -10.35
C GLU A 232 14.33 -1.26 -9.03
N SER A 233 14.90 -1.86 -8.01
CA SER A 233 15.27 -1.17 -6.79
C SER A 233 16.78 -1.10 -6.77
N ASP A 234 17.31 0.09 -7.00
CA ASP A 234 18.75 0.42 -6.92
C ASP A 234 19.30 0.33 -5.48
N SER A 235 18.44 -0.04 -4.53
CA SER A 235 18.82 -0.15 -3.13
C SER A 235 19.62 -1.43 -2.87
N PRO A 236 20.83 -1.34 -2.29
CA PRO A 236 21.63 -2.51 -1.95
C PRO A 236 20.89 -3.39 -0.94
N ILE A 237 20.95 -4.71 -1.17
CA ILE A 237 20.26 -5.73 -0.39
C ILE A 237 21.26 -6.52 0.48
N SER A 238 20.80 -7.06 1.61
CA SER A 238 21.64 -7.94 2.42
C SER A 238 21.92 -9.27 1.72
N ILE A 239 23.03 -9.93 2.06
CA ILE A 239 23.38 -11.29 1.58
C ILE A 239 22.23 -12.28 1.77
N VAL A 240 21.54 -12.22 2.91
CA VAL A 240 20.37 -13.09 3.21
C VAL A 240 19.20 -12.85 2.25
N GLU A 241 18.96 -11.59 1.87
CA GLU A 241 17.91 -11.22 0.92
C GLU A 241 18.30 -11.63 -0.51
N ALA A 242 19.58 -11.50 -0.87
CA ALA A 242 20.08 -11.98 -2.16
C ALA A 242 19.94 -13.51 -2.29
N ALA A 243 20.29 -14.27 -1.24
CA ALA A 243 20.10 -15.73 -1.20
C ALA A 243 18.64 -16.12 -1.43
N ARG A 244 17.71 -15.38 -0.80
CA ARG A 244 16.27 -15.57 -0.95
C ARG A 244 15.81 -15.27 -2.37
N ARG A 245 16.25 -14.16 -2.97
CA ARG A 245 15.89 -13.81 -4.36
C ARG A 245 16.38 -14.84 -5.38
N LEU A 246 17.54 -15.47 -5.12
CA LEU A 246 18.07 -16.54 -5.96
C LEU A 246 17.50 -17.93 -5.65
N GLY A 247 16.65 -18.07 -4.61
CA GLY A 247 16.12 -19.37 -4.20
C GLY A 247 17.20 -20.36 -3.72
N ILE A 248 18.27 -19.87 -3.07
CA ILE A 248 19.37 -20.69 -2.55
C ILE A 248 19.53 -20.55 -1.03
N LYS A 249 20.21 -21.52 -0.41
CA LYS A 249 20.53 -21.48 1.03
C LYS A 249 21.49 -20.31 1.32
N GLN A 250 21.35 -19.68 2.49
CA GLN A 250 22.18 -18.55 2.91
C GLN A 250 23.68 -18.87 2.85
N GLU A 251 24.07 -20.06 3.30
CA GLU A 251 25.47 -20.53 3.27
C GLU A 251 26.04 -20.58 1.86
N VAL A 252 25.23 -20.92 0.85
CA VAL A 252 25.66 -20.90 -0.56
C VAL A 252 25.92 -19.47 -1.00
N MET A 253 25.05 -18.53 -0.62
CA MET A 253 25.25 -17.12 -0.96
C MET A 253 26.48 -16.52 -0.28
N TYR A 254 26.71 -16.84 0.99
CA TYR A 254 27.93 -16.43 1.69
C TYR A 254 29.18 -17.01 1.02
N HIS A 255 29.13 -18.28 0.60
CA HIS A 255 30.22 -18.87 -0.17
C HIS A 255 30.50 -18.09 -1.45
N LEU A 256 29.48 -17.82 -2.27
CA LEU A 256 29.59 -17.06 -3.53
C LEU A 256 30.21 -15.66 -3.33
N VAL A 257 29.86 -14.99 -2.24
CA VAL A 257 30.47 -13.70 -1.86
C VAL A 257 31.92 -13.88 -1.46
N ASN A 258 32.23 -14.88 -0.63
CA ASN A 258 33.58 -15.12 -0.10
C ASN A 258 34.59 -15.46 -1.21
N ILE A 259 34.17 -16.25 -2.21
CA ILE A 259 35.00 -16.58 -3.38
C ILE A 259 35.01 -15.47 -4.44
N GLY A 260 34.30 -14.37 -4.22
CA GLY A 260 34.30 -13.20 -5.09
C GLY A 260 33.44 -13.31 -6.36
N LEU A 261 32.59 -14.34 -6.48
CA LEU A 261 31.64 -14.46 -7.62
C LEU A 261 30.51 -13.45 -7.55
N VAL A 262 30.20 -12.93 -6.35
CA VAL A 262 29.23 -11.84 -6.16
C VAL A 262 29.89 -10.73 -5.35
N LYS A 263 30.09 -9.56 -5.96
CA LYS A 263 30.71 -8.44 -5.26
C LYS A 263 29.78 -7.87 -4.19
N THR A 264 30.38 -7.43 -3.09
CA THR A 264 29.69 -6.72 -2.01
C THR A 264 30.29 -5.34 -1.80
N ARG A 265 29.48 -4.43 -1.26
CA ARG A 265 29.94 -3.16 -0.69
C ARG A 265 29.45 -3.02 0.74
N THR A 266 30.19 -2.27 1.55
CA THR A 266 29.71 -1.89 2.88
C THR A 266 28.63 -0.83 2.71
N ALA A 267 27.40 -1.15 3.08
CA ALA A 267 26.28 -0.22 3.05
C ALA A 267 25.58 -0.15 4.41
N LYS A 268 24.92 0.97 4.67
CA LYS A 268 24.11 1.13 5.87
C LYS A 268 22.77 0.41 5.68
N LEU A 269 22.72 -0.87 6.05
CA LEU A 269 21.46 -1.61 6.14
C LEU A 269 20.76 -1.27 7.47
N ARG A 270 19.69 -0.47 7.37
CA ARG A 270 18.92 0.05 8.51
C ARG A 270 19.78 0.93 9.44
N ARG A 271 20.22 0.40 10.58
CA ARG A 271 20.98 1.11 11.63
C ARG A 271 22.44 0.69 11.73
N ARG A 272 22.88 -0.32 10.97
CA ARG A 272 24.23 -0.89 11.06
C ARG A 272 24.90 -0.88 9.69
N ALA A 273 26.20 -0.66 9.68
CA ALA A 273 27.02 -0.95 8.51
C ALA A 273 27.11 -2.47 8.36
N ALA A 274 26.82 -2.98 7.18
CA ALA A 274 26.90 -4.40 6.85
C ALA A 274 27.30 -4.57 5.39
N GLN A 275 27.82 -5.75 5.04
CA GLN A 275 28.00 -6.12 3.65
C GLN A 275 26.64 -6.22 2.95
N ALA A 276 26.56 -5.58 1.80
CA ALA A 276 25.38 -5.51 0.96
C ALA A 276 25.76 -5.76 -0.49
N ILE A 277 24.81 -6.26 -1.26
CA ILE A 277 24.96 -6.60 -2.67
C ILE A 277 24.08 -5.63 -3.44
N ASP A 278 24.64 -5.02 -4.48
CA ASP A 278 23.85 -4.21 -5.40
C ASP A 278 22.99 -5.12 -6.27
N VAL A 279 21.76 -4.71 -6.54
CA VAL A 279 20.82 -5.53 -7.32
C VAL A 279 21.37 -5.82 -8.72
N ASP A 280 22.09 -4.88 -9.32
CA ASP A 280 22.74 -5.07 -10.62
C ASP A 280 23.86 -6.10 -10.59
N GLU A 281 24.58 -6.21 -9.47
CA GLU A 281 25.60 -7.26 -9.29
C GLU A 281 24.93 -8.64 -9.22
N LEU A 282 23.78 -8.73 -8.54
CA LEU A 282 23.01 -9.97 -8.51
C LEU A 282 22.45 -10.33 -9.89
N LYS A 283 21.99 -9.35 -10.68
CA LYS A 283 21.55 -9.56 -12.08
C LYS A 283 22.70 -10.08 -12.94
N LYS A 284 23.85 -9.42 -12.92
CA LYS A 284 25.07 -9.85 -13.64
C LYS A 284 25.45 -11.28 -13.27
N PHE A 285 25.36 -11.64 -11.99
CA PHE A 285 25.65 -13.00 -11.55
C PHE A 285 24.68 -14.02 -12.20
N VAL A 286 23.38 -13.76 -12.22
CA VAL A 286 22.38 -14.67 -12.82
C VAL A 286 22.51 -14.75 -14.35
N GLU A 287 22.95 -13.68 -14.99
CA GLU A 287 23.25 -13.62 -16.42
C GLU A 287 24.52 -14.41 -16.79
N GLN A 288 25.49 -14.52 -15.87
CA GLN A 288 26.77 -15.17 -16.13
C GLN A 288 26.83 -16.61 -15.64
N PHE A 289 26.05 -16.97 -14.61
CA PHE A 289 26.15 -18.24 -13.93
C PHE A 289 24.78 -18.89 -13.73
N GLN A 290 24.77 -20.22 -13.68
CA GLN A 290 23.59 -20.99 -13.34
C GLN A 290 23.94 -22.24 -12.52
N PRO A 291 23.03 -22.72 -11.67
CA PRO A 291 23.22 -23.96 -10.94
C PRO A 291 23.37 -25.15 -11.89
N LEU A 292 24.41 -25.97 -11.69
CA LEU A 292 24.59 -27.20 -12.46
C LEU A 292 23.38 -28.15 -12.30
N ARG A 293 22.82 -28.21 -11.09
CA ARG A 293 21.64 -29.04 -10.80
C ARG A 293 20.44 -28.71 -11.69
N THR A 294 20.26 -27.43 -12.04
CA THR A 294 19.11 -26.98 -12.84
C THR A 294 19.26 -27.46 -14.27
N VAL A 295 20.47 -27.35 -14.81
CA VAL A 295 20.79 -27.84 -16.16
C VAL A 295 20.70 -29.36 -16.24
N ALA A 296 21.33 -30.06 -15.29
CA ALA A 296 21.33 -31.52 -15.24
C ALA A 296 19.90 -32.08 -15.10
N SER A 297 19.08 -31.51 -14.21
CA SER A 297 17.70 -31.95 -14.03
C SER A 297 16.83 -31.76 -15.27
N ALA A 298 17.08 -30.72 -16.08
CA ALA A 298 16.32 -30.46 -17.30
C ALA A 298 16.56 -31.53 -18.40
N ILE A 299 17.65 -32.27 -18.30
CA ILE A 299 18.04 -33.34 -19.25
C ILE A 299 18.03 -34.73 -18.60
N GLY A 300 17.40 -34.87 -17.43
CA GLY A 300 17.23 -36.16 -16.75
C GLY A 300 18.46 -36.69 -16.01
N ILE A 301 19.47 -35.85 -15.76
CA ILE A 301 20.70 -36.25 -15.07
C ILE A 301 20.58 -36.00 -13.57
N SER A 302 20.93 -37.02 -12.78
CA SER A 302 20.86 -36.93 -11.33
C SER A 302 21.90 -35.95 -10.77
N ALA A 303 21.59 -35.32 -9.62
CA ALA A 303 22.50 -34.37 -8.98
C ALA A 303 23.87 -34.97 -8.61
N ARG A 304 23.92 -36.30 -8.38
CA ARG A 304 25.15 -37.03 -8.06
C ARG A 304 26.05 -37.19 -9.28
N GLU A 305 25.47 -37.40 -10.46
CA GLU A 305 26.20 -37.62 -11.71
C GLU A 305 26.53 -36.31 -12.42
N ALA A 306 25.78 -35.24 -12.14
CA ALA A 306 25.91 -33.95 -12.81
C ALA A 306 27.34 -33.39 -12.91
N PRO A 307 28.21 -33.46 -11.87
CA PRO A 307 29.59 -32.96 -11.99
C PRO A 307 30.45 -33.80 -12.95
N GLY A 308 30.24 -35.11 -12.98
CA GLY A 308 30.93 -36.02 -13.91
C GLY A 308 30.47 -35.78 -15.34
N TRP A 309 29.16 -35.69 -15.54
CA TRP A 309 28.56 -35.35 -16.82
C TRP A 309 29.07 -34.01 -17.37
N ALA A 310 29.09 -32.95 -16.54
CA ALA A 310 29.55 -31.63 -16.95
C ALA A 310 31.00 -31.67 -17.46
N ARG A 311 31.89 -32.40 -16.77
CA ARG A 311 33.30 -32.56 -17.19
C ARG A 311 33.43 -33.30 -18.52
N GLN A 312 32.66 -34.38 -18.71
CA GLN A 312 32.65 -35.15 -19.96
C GLN A 312 32.18 -34.31 -21.15
N HIS A 313 31.30 -33.35 -20.91
CA HIS A 313 30.72 -32.47 -21.94
C HIS A 313 31.43 -31.12 -22.04
N GLY A 314 32.61 -30.96 -21.42
CA GLY A 314 33.40 -29.72 -21.50
C GLY A 314 32.74 -28.49 -20.86
N ILE A 315 31.78 -28.70 -19.95
CA ILE A 315 31.09 -27.61 -19.24
C ILE A 315 31.97 -27.16 -18.07
N GLU A 316 32.37 -25.89 -18.09
CA GLU A 316 33.18 -25.28 -17.03
C GLU A 316 32.40 -25.18 -15.71
N ILE A 317 32.85 -25.94 -14.71
CA ILE A 317 32.38 -25.82 -13.32
C ILE A 317 33.21 -24.75 -12.62
N VAL A 318 32.55 -23.67 -12.21
CA VAL A 318 33.18 -22.47 -11.65
C VAL A 318 33.41 -22.59 -10.15
N THR A 319 32.46 -23.18 -9.43
CA THR A 319 32.52 -23.39 -7.97
C THR A 319 31.71 -24.64 -7.60
N GLY A 320 32.05 -25.26 -6.47
CA GLY A 320 31.30 -26.39 -5.90
C GLY A 320 32.16 -27.31 -5.04
N PRO A 321 31.56 -28.38 -4.48
CA PRO A 321 32.18 -29.22 -3.45
C PRO A 321 33.59 -29.71 -3.78
N SER A 322 33.81 -30.11 -5.03
CA SER A 322 35.10 -30.63 -5.51
C SER A 322 36.00 -29.59 -6.17
N VAL A 323 35.62 -28.30 -6.19
CA VAL A 323 36.40 -27.22 -6.81
C VAL A 323 37.02 -26.34 -5.73
N ASP A 324 36.19 -25.83 -4.83
CA ASP A 324 36.55 -24.85 -3.80
C ASP A 324 35.89 -25.13 -2.45
N GLY A 325 35.32 -26.34 -2.26
CA GLY A 325 34.59 -26.72 -1.06
C GLY A 325 33.20 -26.09 -0.94
N GLY A 326 32.70 -25.43 -2.00
CA GLY A 326 31.37 -24.84 -2.03
C GLY A 326 30.25 -25.87 -1.83
N ARG A 327 29.08 -25.43 -1.36
CA ARG A 327 27.94 -26.35 -1.11
C ARG A 327 27.16 -26.73 -2.36
N GLN A 328 27.34 -26.00 -3.46
CA GLN A 328 26.55 -26.17 -4.67
C GLN A 328 27.43 -25.94 -5.89
N TYR A 329 27.27 -26.78 -6.91
CA TYR A 329 27.95 -26.61 -8.19
C TYR A 329 27.30 -25.50 -9.02
N TRP A 330 28.12 -24.57 -9.48
CA TRP A 330 27.73 -23.53 -10.45
C TRP A 330 28.59 -23.64 -11.69
N ILE A 331 27.96 -23.39 -12.83
CA ILE A 331 28.63 -23.35 -14.14
C ILE A 331 28.43 -21.98 -14.76
N ARG A 332 29.32 -21.64 -15.70
CA ARG A 332 29.13 -20.45 -16.53
C ARG A 332 27.97 -20.70 -17.49
N ARG A 333 27.08 -19.72 -17.67
CA ARG A 333 26.14 -19.74 -18.79
C ARG A 333 26.97 -19.62 -20.06
N GLN A 334 26.91 -20.64 -20.91
CA GLN A 334 27.38 -20.51 -22.27
C GLN A 334 26.38 -19.63 -23.02
N ALA A 335 26.86 -18.66 -23.79
CA ALA A 335 26.01 -17.93 -24.73
C ALA A 335 25.31 -18.99 -25.60
N THR A 336 23.98 -19.01 -25.57
CA THR A 336 23.13 -19.97 -26.29
C THR A 336 23.52 -19.99 -27.77
N ALA A 337 24.36 -20.96 -28.15
CA ALA A 337 24.67 -21.25 -29.55
C ALA A 337 24.88 -22.74 -29.83
N ASP A 338 25.42 -23.57 -28.93
CA ASP A 338 25.92 -24.89 -29.38
C ASP A 338 25.50 -26.15 -28.59
N ILE A 339 24.71 -26.07 -27.52
CA ILE A 339 24.34 -27.29 -26.76
C ILE A 339 23.28 -28.14 -27.50
N SER A 340 22.58 -27.57 -28.49
CA SER A 340 21.58 -28.31 -29.29
C SER A 340 22.17 -29.06 -30.49
N ARG A 341 23.48 -28.94 -30.78
CA ARG A 341 24.11 -29.57 -31.96
C ARG A 341 24.88 -30.85 -31.67
N SER A 342 25.24 -31.14 -30.41
CA SER A 342 26.04 -32.34 -30.11
C SER A 342 25.22 -33.59 -29.77
N ALA A 343 23.89 -33.49 -29.67
CA ALA A 343 23.01 -34.63 -29.36
C ALA A 343 22.39 -35.31 -30.60
N GLY A 344 22.78 -34.90 -31.81
CA GLY A 344 22.14 -35.34 -33.07
C GLY A 344 23.06 -36.03 -34.08
N SER A 345 24.26 -36.48 -33.69
CA SER A 345 25.18 -37.18 -34.60
C SER A 345 25.72 -38.46 -33.97
N GLU A 346 24.84 -39.41 -33.68
CA GLU A 346 25.15 -40.83 -33.61
C GLU A 346 23.81 -41.60 -33.68
N ALA A 347 23.36 -41.84 -34.91
CA ALA A 347 22.42 -42.89 -35.30
C ALA A 347 22.64 -43.23 -36.78
#